data_AF-A0AAF1K2X0-F1
#
_entry.id   AF-A0AAF1K2X0-F1
#
_cell.length_a   1.000
_cell.length_b   1.000
_cell.length_c   1.000
_cell.angle_alpha   90.00
_cell.angle_beta   90.00
_cell.angle_gamma   90.00
#
_symmetry.space_group_name_H-M   'P 1'
#
loop_
_entity.id
_entity.type
_entity.pdbx_description
1 polymer ?
#
loop_
_entity_poly.entity_id
_entity_poly.type
_entity_poly.pdbx_seq_one_letter_code
_entity_poly.pdbx_strand_id
1 'polypeptide(L)' 'MNEDEQSSDGTSAASADVSLLKPQQPGPSEADRRRARAAAKLKENLSRRKQQVRARRAGEADETDGLPAAKMDELK' A
#
# COMPACT_ATOMS: atom_id res chain seq x y z
N MET A 1 29.28 19.95 63.23
CA MET A 1 28.79 18.58 63.45
C MET A 1 27.40 18.71 64.03
N ASN A 2 26.39 18.64 63.17
CA ASN A 2 25.00 18.38 63.53
C ASN A 2 24.54 17.31 62.54
N GLU A 3 24.06 16.19 63.07
CA GLU A 3 23.43 15.10 62.34
C GLU A 3 21.95 15.47 62.03
N ASP A 4 21.20 14.56 61.43
CA ASP A 4 19.76 14.64 61.10
C ASP A 4 19.46 15.32 59.73
N GLU A 5 18.75 14.77 58.76
CA GLU A 5 17.95 13.55 58.68
C GLU A 5 17.92 12.99 57.25
N GLN A 6 17.63 11.69 57.20
CA GLN A 6 17.28 10.90 56.03
C GLN A 6 16.06 11.52 55.32
N SER A 7 16.23 11.98 54.07
CA SER A 7 15.07 12.23 53.20
C SER A 7 14.76 10.97 52.40
N SER A 8 13.76 10.26 52.90
CA SER A 8 12.92 9.33 52.15
C SER A 8 12.17 10.10 51.07
N ASP A 9 12.24 9.66 49.82
CA ASP A 9 11.16 9.89 48.85
C ASP A 9 10.98 8.65 47.98
N GLY A 10 10.33 7.65 48.59
CA GLY A 10 9.56 6.67 47.86
C GLY A 10 8.26 7.33 47.37
N THR A 11 8.24 7.74 46.10
CA THR A 11 7.02 8.02 45.34
C THR A 11 7.05 7.10 44.12
N SER A 12 6.44 5.91 44.20
CA SER A 12 5.06 5.64 43.83
C SER A 12 4.65 6.27 42.49
N ALA A 13 4.62 5.45 41.45
CA ALA A 13 3.43 5.25 40.63
C ALA A 13 3.79 4.32 39.48
N ALA A 14 3.07 3.21 39.41
CA ALA A 14 3.04 2.33 38.28
C ALA A 14 2.74 3.14 37.01
N SER A 15 3.73 3.25 36.13
CA SER A 15 3.50 3.65 34.74
C SER A 15 2.76 2.51 34.07
N ALA A 16 1.43 2.56 34.17
CA ALA A 16 0.52 1.67 33.50
C ALA A 16 0.95 1.56 32.04
N ASP A 17 1.32 0.34 31.66
CA ASP A 17 1.39 -0.11 30.28
C ASP A 17 0.00 0.11 29.66
N VAL A 18 -0.24 1.31 29.15
CA VAL A 18 -1.31 1.58 28.20
C VAL A 18 -0.85 0.94 26.90
N SER A 19 -0.92 -0.39 26.91
CA SER A 19 -0.94 -1.22 25.72
C SER A 19 -2.02 -0.66 24.82
N LEU A 20 -1.54 0.15 23.89
CA LEU A 20 -2.25 0.80 22.80
C LEU A 20 -3.14 -0.25 22.14
N LEU A 21 -4.40 -0.34 22.56
CA LEU A 21 -5.46 -1.05 21.85
C LEU A 21 -5.60 -0.36 20.49
N LYS A 22 -4.72 -0.72 19.54
CA LYS A 22 -4.91 -0.36 18.14
C LYS A 22 -6.24 -0.98 17.75
N PRO A 23 -7.25 -0.19 17.35
CA PRO A 23 -8.50 -0.75 16.85
C PRO A 23 -8.15 -1.67 15.69
N GLN A 24 -8.46 -2.96 15.85
CA GLN A 24 -8.33 -3.99 14.84
C GLN A 24 -9.08 -3.51 13.60
N GLN A 25 -8.34 -2.96 12.62
CA GLN A 25 -8.92 -2.48 11.38
C GLN A 25 -9.61 -3.67 10.70
N PRO A 26 -10.85 -3.51 10.20
CA PRO A 26 -11.49 -4.56 9.43
C PRO A 26 -10.60 -4.91 8.25
N GLY A 27 -10.33 -6.20 8.06
CA GLY A 27 -9.47 -6.69 6.98
C GLY A 27 -9.95 -6.20 5.61
N PRO A 28 -9.04 -6.10 4.62
CA PRO A 28 -9.36 -5.51 3.33
C PRO A 28 -10.57 -6.23 2.71
N SER A 29 -11.61 -5.45 2.45
CA SER A 29 -12.84 -5.93 1.84
C SER A 29 -12.56 -6.49 0.44
N GLU A 30 -13.47 -7.27 -0.11
CA GLU A 30 -13.34 -7.70 -1.51
C GLU A 30 -13.24 -6.52 -2.48
N ALA A 31 -13.88 -5.39 -2.15
CA ALA A 31 -13.78 -4.16 -2.92
C ALA A 31 -12.36 -3.60 -2.91
N ASP A 32 -11.67 -3.63 -1.76
CA ASP A 32 -10.27 -3.19 -1.65
C ASP A 32 -9.35 -4.09 -2.47
N ARG A 33 -9.58 -5.40 -2.47
CA ARG A 33 -8.84 -6.36 -3.30
C ARG A 33 -9.04 -6.10 -4.79
N ARG A 34 -10.27 -5.80 -5.22
CA ARG A 34 -10.55 -5.42 -6.62
C ARG A 34 -9.85 -4.12 -7.00
N ARG A 35 -9.89 -3.12 -6.13
CA ARG A 35 -9.20 -1.83 -6.33
C ARG A 35 -7.69 -2.00 -6.41
N ALA A 36 -7.10 -2.84 -5.55
CA ALA A 36 -5.67 -3.13 -5.58
C ALA A 36 -5.25 -3.78 -6.91
N ARG A 37 -6.00 -4.77 -7.41
CA ARG A 37 -5.76 -5.37 -8.73
C ARG A 37 -5.91 -4.37 -9.87
N ALA A 38 -6.95 -3.54 -9.83
CA ALA A 38 -7.15 -2.49 -10.83
C ALA A 38 -6.01 -1.47 -10.84
N ALA A 39 -5.54 -1.04 -9.67
CA ALA A 39 -4.42 -0.12 -9.53
C ALA A 39 -3.10 -0.73 -10.04
N ALA A 40 -2.83 -2.01 -9.73
CA ALA A 40 -1.67 -2.73 -10.25
C ALA A 40 -1.70 -2.80 -11.78
N LYS A 41 -2.84 -3.19 -12.35
CA LYS A 41 -3.05 -3.25 -13.81
C LYS A 41 -2.90 -1.88 -14.47
N LEU A 42 -3.39 -0.81 -13.82
CA LEU A 42 -3.24 0.56 -14.32
C LEU A 42 -1.76 0.95 -14.41
N LYS A 43 -0.97 0.65 -13.37
CA LYS A 43 0.48 0.94 -13.34
C LYS A 43 1.21 0.23 -14.48
N GLU A 44 0.92 -1.05 -14.70
CA GLU A 44 1.49 -1.82 -15.81
C GLU A 44 1.08 -1.25 -17.17
N ASN A 45 -0.20 -0.94 -17.38
CA ASN A 45 -0.67 -0.36 -18.63
C ASN A 45 0.00 1.00 -18.92
N LEU A 46 0.19 1.82 -17.90
CA LEU A 46 0.90 3.09 -18.03
C LEU A 46 2.38 2.90 -18.38
N SER A 47 3.08 1.94 -17.75
CA SER A 47 4.49 1.66 -18.07
C SER A 47 4.65 1.15 -19.50
N ARG A 48 3.80 0.20 -19.91
CA ARG A 48 3.75 -0.33 -21.28
C ARG A 48 3.51 0.77 -22.31
N ARG A 49 2.51 1.65 -22.07
CA ARG A 49 2.22 2.77 -22.97
C ARG A 49 3.36 3.79 -23.04
N LYS A 50 4.05 4.05 -21.93
CA LYS A 50 5.25 4.91 -21.92
C LYS A 50 6.40 4.31 -22.74
N GLN A 51 6.61 3.00 -22.67
CA GLN A 51 7.61 2.30 -23.48
C GLN A 51 7.27 2.41 -24.97
N GLN A 52 6.03 2.10 -25.37
CA GLN A 52 5.57 2.25 -26.75
C GLN A 52 5.77 3.66 -27.30
N VAL A 53 5.38 4.70 -26.54
CA VAL A 53 5.56 6.10 -26.98
C VAL A 53 7.03 6.45 -27.19
N ARG A 54 7.93 5.92 -26.35
CA ARG A 54 9.38 6.11 -26.53
C ARG A 54 9.89 5.38 -27.76
N ALA A 55 9.49 4.12 -27.97
CA ALA A 55 9.86 3.35 -29.17
C ALA A 55 9.42 4.08 -30.45
N ARG A 56 8.15 4.49 -30.53
CA ARG A 56 7.63 5.25 -31.68
C ARG A 56 8.38 6.56 -31.94
N ARG A 57 8.80 7.27 -30.89
CA ARG A 57 9.60 8.51 -31.02
C ARG A 57 11.03 8.23 -31.47
N ALA A 58 11.60 7.11 -31.06
CA ALA A 58 12.94 6.67 -31.47
C ALA A 58 12.96 6.07 -32.88
N GLY A 59 11.80 5.87 -33.52
CA GLY A 59 11.69 5.18 -34.80
C GLY A 59 11.83 3.66 -34.69
N GLU A 60 11.79 3.12 -33.46
CA GLU A 60 11.83 1.69 -33.20
C GLU A 60 10.50 1.02 -33.61
N ALA A 61 10.60 -0.23 -34.06
CA ALA A 61 9.42 -1.03 -34.40
C ALA A 61 8.55 -1.24 -33.15
N ASP A 62 7.24 -1.00 -33.29
CA ASP A 62 6.28 -1.26 -32.23
C ASP A 62 5.95 -2.75 -32.19
N GLU A 63 6.60 -3.51 -31.32
CA GLU A 63 6.37 -4.95 -31.12
C GLU A 63 5.03 -5.26 -30.44
N THR A 64 4.14 -4.27 -30.25
CA THR A 64 2.83 -4.58 -29.68
C THR A 64 1.90 -5.26 -30.66
N ASP A 65 1.66 -6.55 -30.41
CA ASP A 65 0.50 -7.27 -30.93
C ASP A 65 -0.79 -6.53 -30.55
N GLY A 66 -1.65 -6.33 -31.54
CA GLY A 66 -2.90 -5.59 -31.40
C GLY A 66 -3.77 -6.09 -30.24
N LEU A 67 -4.62 -5.20 -29.69
CA LEU A 67 -5.53 -5.56 -28.62
C LEU A 67 -6.39 -6.77 -29.05
N PRO A 68 -6.49 -7.81 -28.22
CA PRO A 68 -7.35 -8.95 -28.54
C PRO A 68 -8.77 -8.45 -28.71
N ALA A 69 -9.45 -8.93 -29.77
CA ALA A 69 -10.84 -8.58 -30.03
C ALA A 69 -11.65 -8.83 -28.74
N ALA A 70 -12.42 -7.84 -28.30
CA ALA A 70 -13.37 -8.02 -27.22
C ALA A 70 -14.24 -9.24 -27.57
N LYS A 71 -14.50 -10.12 -26.60
CA LYS A 71 -15.25 -11.38 -26.74
C LYS A 71 -16.58 -11.18 -27.48
N MET A 72 -16.55 -11.18 -28.81
CA MET A 72 -17.74 -11.14 -29.65
C MET A 72 -18.32 -12.55 -29.85
N ASP A 73 -17.56 -13.58 -29.50
CA ASP A 73 -17.89 -14.98 -29.80
C ASP A 73 -18.90 -15.62 -28.80
N GLU A 74 -19.20 -14.92 -27.69
CA GLU A 74 -20.15 -15.34 -26.64
C GLU A 74 -21.55 -14.71 -26.82
N LEU A 75 -21.78 -13.89 -27.87
CA LEU A 75 -23.10 -13.41 -28.28
C LEU A 75 -23.75 -14.46 -29.22
N LYS A 76 -24.16 -15.60 -28.67
CA LYS A 76 -24.99 -16.59 -29.38
C LYS A 76 -26.29 -16.82 -28.60
#